data_AF-A0A9X9Q0C2-F1
#
_entry.id   AF-A0A9X9Q0C2-F1
#
_cell.length_a   1.000
_cell.length_b   1.000
_cell.length_c   1.000
_cell.angle_alpha   90.00
_cell.angle_beta   90.00
_cell.angle_gamma   90.00
#
_symmetry.space_group_name_H-M   'P 1'
#
loop_
_entity.id
_entity.type
_entity.pdbx_description
1 polymer ?
#
loop_
_entity_poly.entity_id
_entity_poly.type
_entity_poly.pdbx_seq_one_letter_code
_entity_poly.pdbx_strand_id
1 'polypeptide(L)'
;VDISFSKQLLYLELNKNKLLIFSEHLCSLINLEYLDLGENQIRKIPPSISNMVSLHVLILCCNNFEAFPIEVCTLENLQVLDLSINQIQNIPSDICNLKRIQKFNISSNQFIYFPIELCQLQTLEELNISQMNGRKLTRLPEELSNMTQLKRLDVSNNAIREIPRNIGELRSLVSLSAHNNQISYLPPSFLCLYNLQQLNLSGNNLTVLPNGIHNLFSLKEINFDDNPLRRPPMEICKGKQLYTIAHYLQRADQRDEKILEKIFNTVANNITETNFKFLCQKLNLVISETDISAKSTVSLSERVRQALDRWKTVGNNLSLTTDALRDQLTRALTMIGAYEIMDKITALKLFTCAIKF
;
A
#
# COMPACT_ATOMS: atom_id res chain seq x y z
N VAL A 1 7.54 11.51 -47.19
CA VAL A 1 7.58 12.99 -47.31
C VAL A 1 8.75 13.46 -46.49
N ASP A 2 9.73 14.12 -47.08
CA ASP A 2 10.88 14.64 -46.36
C ASP A 2 10.47 15.92 -45.63
N ILE A 3 10.16 15.79 -44.33
CA ILE A 3 9.71 16.89 -43.47
C ILE A 3 10.87 17.60 -42.75
N SER A 4 12.11 17.16 -42.98
CA SER A 4 13.32 17.66 -42.29
C SER A 4 13.53 19.18 -42.41
N PHE A 5 12.92 19.81 -43.42
CA PHE A 5 13.00 21.25 -43.69
C PHE A 5 12.04 22.11 -42.86
N SER A 6 11.05 21.51 -42.18
CA SER A 6 10.05 22.25 -41.43
C SER A 6 10.57 22.70 -40.07
N LYS A 7 11.29 23.82 -40.03
CA LYS A 7 11.83 24.41 -38.79
C LYS A 7 10.76 25.03 -37.87
N GLN A 8 9.51 25.11 -38.30
CA GLN A 8 8.42 25.69 -37.51
C GLN A 8 7.49 24.63 -36.89
N LEU A 9 7.74 23.34 -37.17
CA LEU A 9 6.87 22.28 -36.69
C LEU A 9 7.08 22.09 -35.18
N LEU A 10 6.03 22.33 -34.40
CA LEU A 10 6.01 22.11 -32.95
C LEU A 10 5.31 20.80 -32.56
N TYR A 11 4.41 20.32 -33.41
CA TYR A 11 3.54 19.18 -33.13
C TYR A 11 3.53 18.23 -34.33
N LEU A 12 3.82 16.95 -34.08
CA LEU A 12 3.81 15.92 -35.11
C LEU A 12 3.22 14.61 -34.57
N GLU A 13 2.17 14.14 -35.23
CA GLU A 13 1.57 12.83 -35.01
C GLU A 13 1.85 11.92 -36.21
N LEU A 14 2.47 10.79 -35.93
CA LEU A 14 2.76 9.70 -36.84
C LEU A 14 2.32 8.36 -36.24
N ASN A 15 1.36 8.40 -35.30
CA ASN A 15 0.79 7.22 -34.69
C ASN A 15 -0.03 6.37 -35.67
N LYS A 16 -0.24 5.09 -35.34
CA LYS A 16 -1.04 4.14 -36.15
C LYS A 16 -0.53 3.96 -37.57
N ASN A 17 0.77 4.06 -37.75
CA ASN A 17 1.44 3.81 -39.01
C ASN A 17 2.14 2.44 -39.00
N LYS A 18 2.92 2.16 -40.04
CA LYS A 18 3.71 0.92 -40.16
C LYS A 18 5.21 1.24 -40.13
N LEU A 19 5.60 2.24 -39.34
CA LEU A 19 6.99 2.66 -39.26
C LEU A 19 7.81 1.57 -38.57
N LEU A 20 8.77 1.01 -39.29
CA LEU A 20 9.71 0.01 -38.77
C LEU A 20 10.88 0.65 -38.02
N ILE A 21 11.18 1.92 -38.34
CA ILE A 21 12.32 2.67 -37.81
C ILE A 21 11.89 4.06 -37.38
N PHE A 22 12.52 4.56 -36.32
CA PHE A 22 12.56 5.99 -36.04
C PHE A 22 13.59 6.62 -36.98
N SER A 23 13.13 7.43 -37.95
CA SER A 23 14.02 8.05 -38.93
C SER A 23 14.88 9.16 -38.31
N GLU A 24 16.18 9.15 -38.58
CA GLU A 24 17.10 10.23 -38.16
C GLU A 24 16.71 11.60 -38.72
N HIS A 25 15.98 11.65 -39.83
CA HIS A 25 15.47 12.91 -40.39
C HIS A 25 14.44 13.59 -39.48
N LEU A 26 13.74 12.84 -38.62
CA LEU A 26 12.85 13.44 -37.62
C LEU A 26 13.65 14.20 -36.56
N CYS A 27 14.88 13.77 -36.30
CA CYS A 27 15.75 14.40 -35.31
C CYS A 27 16.27 15.78 -35.76
N SER A 28 16.10 16.18 -37.03
CA SER A 28 16.43 17.53 -37.48
C SER A 28 15.36 18.56 -37.10
N LEU A 29 14.20 18.12 -36.61
CA LEU A 29 13.10 18.97 -36.16
C LEU A 29 13.36 19.50 -34.74
N ILE A 30 14.39 20.34 -34.59
CA ILE A 30 14.89 20.81 -33.29
C ILE A 30 13.86 21.58 -32.45
N ASN A 31 12.85 22.18 -33.10
CA ASN A 31 11.80 22.95 -32.45
C ASN A 31 10.56 22.12 -32.08
N LEU A 32 10.56 20.82 -32.39
CA LEU A 32 9.42 19.96 -32.13
C LEU A 32 9.23 19.79 -30.62
N GLU A 33 8.03 20.08 -30.13
CA GLU A 33 7.66 19.99 -28.72
C GLU A 33 6.87 18.72 -28.41
N TYR A 34 6.13 18.21 -29.39
CA TYR A 34 5.32 17.01 -29.26
C TYR A 34 5.56 16.07 -30.45
N LEU A 35 5.89 14.81 -30.13
CA LEU A 35 6.04 13.73 -31.11
C LEU A 35 5.26 12.51 -30.67
N ASP A 36 4.27 12.10 -31.47
CA ASP A 36 3.58 10.83 -31.30
C ASP A 36 3.97 9.84 -32.40
N LEU A 37 4.58 8.73 -31.98
CA LEU A 37 4.97 7.58 -32.80
C LEU A 37 4.31 6.30 -32.28
N GLY A 38 3.23 6.41 -31.52
CA GLY A 38 2.50 5.28 -30.96
C GLY A 38 1.90 4.35 -32.03
N GLU A 39 1.63 3.10 -31.68
CA GLU A 39 1.03 2.10 -32.59
C GLU A 39 1.81 1.98 -33.91
N ASN A 40 3.12 1.76 -33.82
CA ASN A 40 4.04 1.50 -34.93
C ASN A 40 4.81 0.19 -34.69
N GLN A 41 5.91 -0.04 -35.42
CA GLN A 41 6.75 -1.24 -35.32
C GLN A 41 8.21 -0.90 -35.01
N ILE A 42 8.43 0.22 -34.33
CA ILE A 42 9.77 0.74 -34.02
C ILE A 42 10.40 -0.12 -32.94
N ARG A 43 11.67 -0.46 -33.13
CA ARG A 43 12.46 -1.26 -32.18
C ARG A 43 13.55 -0.48 -31.46
N LYS A 44 14.01 0.62 -32.06
CA LYS A 44 15.15 1.42 -31.59
C LYS A 44 14.94 2.89 -31.94
N ILE A 45 15.60 3.75 -31.17
CA ILE A 45 15.66 5.19 -31.39
C ILE A 45 17.10 5.54 -31.78
N PRO A 46 17.33 6.39 -32.79
CA PRO A 46 18.67 6.81 -33.16
C PRO A 46 19.28 7.75 -32.09
N PRO A 47 20.62 7.72 -31.89
CA PRO A 47 21.31 8.65 -30.99
C PRO A 47 21.06 10.13 -31.31
N SER A 48 20.75 10.43 -32.57
CA SER A 48 20.41 11.77 -33.05
C SER A 48 19.17 12.36 -32.37
N ILE A 49 18.35 11.59 -31.64
CA ILE A 49 17.23 12.13 -30.87
C ILE A 49 17.66 13.21 -29.88
N SER A 50 18.92 13.16 -29.41
CA SER A 50 19.54 14.20 -28.59
C SER A 50 19.47 15.62 -29.19
N ASN A 51 19.30 15.75 -30.51
CA ASN A 51 19.12 17.04 -31.18
C ASN A 51 17.73 17.68 -30.94
N MET A 52 16.74 16.90 -30.51
CA MET A 52 15.35 17.34 -30.32
C MET A 52 15.18 18.05 -28.98
N VAL A 53 15.96 19.11 -28.77
CA VAL A 53 16.10 19.80 -27.48
C VAL A 53 14.81 20.43 -26.97
N SER A 54 13.88 20.78 -27.86
CA SER A 54 12.58 21.36 -27.49
C SER A 54 11.51 20.32 -27.16
N LEU A 55 11.82 19.01 -27.23
CA LEU A 55 10.81 17.97 -27.06
C LEU A 55 10.36 17.85 -25.61
N HIS A 56 9.06 18.07 -25.38
CA HIS A 56 8.42 17.97 -24.07
C HIS A 56 7.59 16.69 -23.95
N VAL A 57 7.02 16.21 -25.06
CA VAL A 57 6.15 15.02 -25.09
C VAL A 57 6.63 14.05 -26.16
N LEU A 58 6.87 12.81 -25.75
CA LEU A 58 7.24 11.72 -26.63
C LEU A 58 6.36 10.50 -26.35
N ILE A 59 5.52 10.14 -27.32
CA ILE A 59 4.63 8.98 -27.26
C ILE A 59 5.18 7.89 -28.17
N LEU A 60 5.47 6.74 -27.58
CA LEU A 60 6.05 5.55 -28.21
C LEU A 60 5.30 4.27 -27.81
N CYS A 61 4.05 4.44 -27.37
CA CYS A 61 3.20 3.33 -26.94
C CYS A 61 2.98 2.33 -28.10
N CYS A 62 2.68 1.07 -27.78
CA CYS A 62 2.34 0.04 -28.79
C CYS A 62 3.40 -0.09 -29.90
N ASN A 63 4.68 -0.27 -29.52
CA ASN A 63 5.79 -0.50 -30.45
C ASN A 63 6.47 -1.85 -30.15
N ASN A 64 7.69 -2.06 -30.66
CA ASN A 64 8.45 -3.30 -30.47
C ASN A 64 9.78 -3.08 -29.73
N PHE A 65 9.80 -2.18 -28.73
CA PHE A 65 10.99 -1.96 -27.90
C PHE A 65 11.22 -3.14 -26.95
N GLU A 66 12.26 -3.93 -27.21
CA GLU A 66 12.71 -5.04 -26.35
C GLU A 66 13.56 -4.55 -25.15
N ALA A 67 14.23 -3.42 -25.32
CA ALA A 67 15.00 -2.74 -24.29
C ALA A 67 14.58 -1.27 -24.22
N PHE A 68 14.80 -0.66 -23.06
CA PHE A 68 14.59 0.77 -22.92
C PHE A 68 15.55 1.54 -23.85
N PRO A 69 15.07 2.49 -24.66
CA PRO A 69 15.93 3.30 -25.53
C PRO A 69 16.69 4.34 -24.70
N ILE A 70 17.92 4.00 -24.31
CA ILE A 70 18.77 4.84 -23.45
C ILE A 70 19.01 6.24 -24.02
N GLU A 71 18.94 6.38 -25.34
CA GLU A 71 19.07 7.64 -26.07
C GLU A 71 18.01 8.67 -25.64
N VAL A 72 16.82 8.23 -25.20
CA VAL A 72 15.75 9.12 -24.68
C VAL A 72 16.19 9.87 -23.43
N CYS A 73 17.10 9.29 -22.63
CA CYS A 73 17.63 9.93 -21.42
C CYS A 73 18.43 11.21 -21.71
N THR A 74 18.77 11.48 -22.98
CA THR A 74 19.43 12.74 -23.38
C THR A 74 18.48 13.94 -23.46
N LEU A 75 17.17 13.70 -23.43
CA LEU A 75 16.13 14.73 -23.57
C LEU A 75 15.81 15.41 -22.23
N GLU A 76 16.65 16.35 -21.81
CA GLU A 76 16.52 17.03 -20.50
C GLU A 76 15.20 17.80 -20.30
N ASN A 77 14.54 18.20 -21.39
CA ASN A 77 13.28 18.94 -21.38
C ASN A 77 12.02 18.07 -21.40
N LEU A 78 12.19 16.74 -21.50
CA LEU A 78 11.07 15.82 -21.61
C LEU A 78 10.23 15.83 -20.33
N GLN A 79 8.93 16.06 -20.47
CA GLN A 79 7.94 16.11 -19.40
C GLN A 79 7.02 14.89 -19.40
N VAL A 80 6.73 14.36 -20.59
CA VAL A 80 5.84 13.21 -20.77
C VAL A 80 6.52 12.18 -21.66
N LEU A 81 6.63 10.96 -21.15
CA LEU A 81 7.12 9.80 -21.90
C LEU A 81 6.12 8.66 -21.77
N ASP A 82 5.65 8.16 -22.91
CA ASP A 82 4.82 6.95 -22.95
C ASP A 82 5.54 5.84 -23.74
N LEU A 83 5.92 4.78 -23.05
CA LEU A 83 6.52 3.55 -23.58
C LEU A 83 5.63 2.33 -23.27
N SER A 84 4.34 2.55 -23.02
CA SER A 84 3.41 1.47 -22.71
C SER A 84 3.25 0.48 -23.87
N ILE A 85 2.88 -0.76 -23.56
CA ILE A 85 2.63 -1.82 -24.54
C ILE A 85 3.87 -2.01 -25.44
N ASN A 86 4.99 -2.32 -24.78
CA ASN A 86 6.26 -2.69 -25.40
C ASN A 86 6.77 -3.98 -24.73
N GLN A 87 8.05 -4.31 -24.89
CA GLN A 87 8.68 -5.54 -24.39
C GLN A 87 9.85 -5.25 -23.45
N ILE A 88 9.87 -4.05 -22.85
CA ILE A 88 10.96 -3.56 -22.00
C ILE A 88 10.99 -4.35 -20.70
N GLN A 89 12.20 -4.76 -20.30
CA GLN A 89 12.42 -5.55 -19.09
C GLN A 89 13.11 -4.77 -17.97
N ASN A 90 13.90 -3.76 -18.32
CA ASN A 90 14.72 -2.98 -17.38
C ASN A 90 14.75 -1.50 -17.78
N ILE A 91 14.99 -0.62 -16.81
CA ILE A 91 15.23 0.81 -17.01
C ILE A 91 16.71 1.08 -16.70
N PRO A 92 17.44 1.85 -17.54
CA PRO A 92 18.85 2.16 -17.28
C PRO A 92 19.00 3.20 -16.16
N SER A 93 20.17 3.25 -15.53
CA SER A 93 20.53 4.27 -14.54
C SER A 93 20.44 5.69 -15.09
N ASP A 94 20.69 5.87 -16.39
CA ASP A 94 20.64 7.15 -17.10
C ASP A 94 19.26 7.81 -17.08
N ILE A 95 18.19 7.10 -16.68
CA ILE A 95 16.85 7.68 -16.54
C ILE A 95 16.85 8.92 -15.63
N CYS A 96 17.76 8.98 -14.65
CA CYS A 96 17.93 10.14 -13.77
C CYS A 96 18.28 11.45 -14.49
N ASN A 97 18.72 11.40 -15.76
CA ASN A 97 18.99 12.58 -16.57
C ASN A 97 17.71 13.31 -17.01
N LEU A 98 16.54 12.66 -16.96
CA LEU A 98 15.24 13.25 -17.28
C LEU A 98 14.74 14.15 -16.15
N LYS A 99 15.42 15.28 -15.92
CA LYS A 99 15.19 16.16 -14.76
C LYS A 99 13.80 16.81 -14.74
N ARG A 100 13.14 16.94 -15.90
CA ARG A 100 11.82 17.60 -16.05
C ARG A 100 10.65 16.62 -16.22
N ILE A 101 10.89 15.31 -16.14
CA ILE A 101 9.84 14.32 -16.37
C ILE A 101 8.78 14.40 -15.27
N GLN A 102 7.53 14.52 -15.69
CA GLN A 102 6.37 14.59 -14.80
C GLN A 102 5.47 13.38 -14.97
N LYS A 103 5.34 12.86 -16.20
CA LYS A 103 4.47 11.72 -16.50
C LYS A 103 5.25 10.65 -17.21
N PHE A 104 5.22 9.44 -16.66
CA PHE A 104 5.90 8.31 -17.24
C PHE A 104 4.99 7.08 -17.24
N ASN A 105 4.66 6.63 -18.45
CA ASN A 105 3.87 5.42 -18.66
C ASN A 105 4.75 4.33 -19.25
N ILE A 106 4.94 3.25 -18.50
CA ILE A 106 5.65 2.03 -18.91
C ILE A 106 4.78 0.80 -18.71
N SER A 107 3.46 1.00 -18.71
CA SER A 107 2.50 -0.08 -18.49
C SER A 107 2.57 -1.15 -19.59
N SER A 108 2.13 -2.37 -19.26
CA SER A 108 2.08 -3.52 -20.17
C SER A 108 3.39 -3.82 -20.89
N ASN A 109 4.49 -3.79 -20.13
CA ASN A 109 5.83 -4.22 -20.54
C ASN A 109 6.16 -5.60 -19.93
N GLN A 110 7.45 -5.92 -19.70
CA GLN A 110 7.90 -7.23 -19.21
C GLN A 110 8.75 -7.14 -17.93
N PHE A 111 8.44 -6.18 -17.06
CA PHE A 111 9.13 -6.00 -15.79
C PHE A 111 8.84 -7.15 -14.81
N ILE A 112 9.90 -7.72 -14.24
CA ILE A 112 9.83 -8.75 -13.18
C ILE A 112 9.92 -8.09 -11.80
N TYR A 113 10.74 -7.03 -11.73
CA TYR A 113 10.98 -6.22 -10.54
C TYR A 113 10.68 -4.77 -10.86
N PHE A 114 10.32 -4.02 -9.82
CA PHE A 114 10.17 -2.58 -9.97
C PHE A 114 11.58 -1.98 -10.22
N PRO A 115 11.76 -1.19 -11.28
CA PRO A 115 13.04 -0.52 -11.56
C PRO A 115 13.32 0.57 -10.52
N ILE A 116 14.27 0.29 -9.63
CA ILE A 116 14.63 1.18 -8.51
C ILE A 116 15.17 2.53 -8.99
N GLU A 117 15.72 2.57 -10.20
CA GLU A 117 16.21 3.76 -10.89
C GLU A 117 15.12 4.84 -11.03
N LEU A 118 13.84 4.45 -11.16
CA LEU A 118 12.73 5.41 -11.20
C LEU A 118 12.58 6.22 -9.90
N CYS A 119 13.04 5.68 -8.77
CA CYS A 119 12.96 6.37 -7.48
C CYS A 119 13.89 7.60 -7.42
N GLN A 120 14.79 7.76 -8.39
CA GLN A 120 15.66 8.93 -8.53
C GLN A 120 14.95 10.12 -9.21
N LEU A 121 13.79 9.89 -9.84
CA LEU A 121 13.02 10.93 -10.54
C LEU A 121 12.19 11.77 -9.57
N GLN A 122 12.83 12.77 -8.97
CA GLN A 122 12.22 13.62 -7.94
C GLN A 122 11.09 14.53 -8.46
N THR A 123 11.00 14.73 -9.77
CA THR A 123 9.97 15.56 -10.43
C THR A 123 8.76 14.77 -10.92
N LEU A 124 8.79 13.44 -10.83
CA LEU A 124 7.75 12.60 -11.38
C LEU A 124 6.46 12.72 -10.56
N GLU A 125 5.37 13.10 -11.24
CA GLU A 125 4.05 13.27 -10.65
C GLU A 125 3.11 12.09 -10.96
N GLU A 126 3.31 11.42 -12.10
CA GLU A 126 2.47 10.33 -12.56
C GLU A 126 3.32 9.16 -13.05
N LEU A 127 3.15 7.99 -12.42
CA LEU A 127 3.78 6.75 -12.84
C LEU A 127 2.73 5.68 -13.09
N ASN A 128 2.74 5.11 -14.29
CA ASN A 128 1.98 3.91 -14.60
C ASN A 128 2.95 2.77 -14.97
N ILE A 129 2.98 1.73 -14.14
CA ILE A 129 3.74 0.49 -14.32
C ILE A 129 2.83 -0.74 -14.17
N SER A 130 1.53 -0.56 -14.39
CA SER A 130 0.59 -1.67 -14.46
C SER A 130 0.99 -2.65 -15.56
N GLN A 131 0.78 -3.96 -15.39
CA GLN A 131 1.16 -4.94 -16.40
C GLN A 131 -0.02 -5.80 -16.76
N MET A 132 -0.87 -5.42 -17.72
CA MET A 132 -1.98 -6.30 -18.13
C MET A 132 -1.47 -7.66 -18.63
N ASN A 133 -0.37 -7.62 -19.38
CA ASN A 133 0.35 -8.78 -19.90
C ASN A 133 1.80 -8.77 -19.36
N GLY A 134 2.57 -9.86 -19.56
CA GLY A 134 3.98 -9.93 -19.16
C GLY A 134 4.24 -10.65 -17.84
N ARG A 135 5.43 -10.43 -17.24
CA ARG A 135 5.98 -11.25 -16.13
C ARG A 135 5.48 -10.88 -14.73
N LYS A 136 4.78 -9.74 -14.58
CA LYS A 136 4.15 -9.25 -13.34
C LYS A 136 5.17 -8.88 -12.23
N LEU A 137 5.02 -7.69 -11.66
CA LEU A 137 5.81 -7.25 -10.50
C LEU A 137 5.40 -8.01 -9.26
N THR A 138 6.35 -8.47 -8.45
CA THR A 138 6.04 -9.21 -7.21
C THR A 138 6.13 -8.35 -5.95
N ARG A 139 6.90 -7.26 -6.00
CA ARG A 139 7.14 -6.35 -4.85
C ARG A 139 7.39 -4.93 -5.35
N LEU A 140 7.14 -3.97 -4.48
CA LEU A 140 7.57 -2.58 -4.61
C LEU A 140 8.77 -2.33 -3.68
N PRO A 141 9.74 -1.49 -4.07
CA PRO A 141 10.92 -1.17 -3.26
C PRO A 141 10.56 -0.18 -2.15
N GLU A 142 11.34 -0.15 -1.08
CA GLU A 142 11.15 0.86 -0.01
C GLU A 142 11.54 2.26 -0.50
N GLU A 143 12.46 2.33 -1.46
CA GLU A 143 12.93 3.54 -2.14
C GLU A 143 11.83 4.26 -2.92
N LEU A 144 10.69 3.60 -3.18
CA LEU A 144 9.50 4.25 -3.74
C LEU A 144 9.09 5.47 -2.91
N SER A 145 9.32 5.43 -1.59
CA SER A 145 9.08 6.55 -0.67
C SER A 145 9.86 7.83 -1.00
N ASN A 146 10.93 7.75 -1.79
CA ASN A 146 11.71 8.91 -2.22
C ASN A 146 10.99 9.76 -3.29
N MET A 147 9.94 9.24 -3.93
CA MET A 147 9.21 9.92 -5.01
C MET A 147 8.16 10.89 -4.45
N THR A 148 8.59 11.85 -3.64
CA THR A 148 7.71 12.70 -2.81
C THR A 148 6.75 13.61 -3.59
N GLN A 149 7.02 13.87 -4.87
CA GLN A 149 6.15 14.63 -5.79
C GLN A 149 5.09 13.77 -6.49
N LEU A 150 5.12 12.45 -6.30
CA LEU A 150 4.22 11.53 -6.99
C LEU A 150 2.77 11.75 -6.52
N LYS A 151 1.92 12.11 -7.47
CA LYS A 151 0.48 12.35 -7.28
C LYS A 151 -0.37 11.17 -7.72
N ARG A 152 0.07 10.42 -8.74
CA ARG A 152 -0.64 9.25 -9.26
C ARG A 152 0.31 8.07 -9.43
N LEU A 153 -0.07 6.95 -8.83
CA LEU A 153 0.64 5.69 -8.97
C LEU A 153 -0.34 4.60 -9.41
N ASP A 154 -0.07 4.00 -10.57
CA ASP A 154 -0.76 2.80 -11.03
C ASP A 154 0.23 1.62 -11.11
N VAL A 155 0.01 0.63 -10.24
CA VAL A 155 0.74 -0.64 -10.15
C VAL A 155 -0.21 -1.83 -10.33
N SER A 156 -1.38 -1.60 -10.92
CA SER A 156 -2.42 -2.61 -11.10
C SER A 156 -2.00 -3.78 -11.99
N ASN A 157 -2.76 -4.86 -11.90
CA ASN A 157 -2.58 -6.06 -12.72
C ASN A 157 -1.20 -6.71 -12.57
N ASN A 158 -0.57 -6.59 -11.41
CA ASN A 158 0.71 -7.21 -11.08
C ASN A 158 0.49 -8.38 -10.09
N ALA A 159 1.57 -8.88 -9.48
CA ALA A 159 1.55 -9.93 -8.45
C ALA A 159 2.10 -9.39 -7.12
N ILE A 160 1.88 -8.11 -6.83
CA ILE A 160 2.44 -7.43 -5.66
C ILE A 160 1.80 -7.99 -4.40
N ARG A 161 2.63 -8.48 -3.47
CA ARG A 161 2.15 -9.10 -2.21
C ARG A 161 2.07 -8.13 -1.03
N GLU A 162 2.91 -7.10 -1.05
CA GLU A 162 3.10 -6.18 0.06
C GLU A 162 3.30 -4.77 -0.47
N ILE A 163 2.72 -3.80 0.25
CA ILE A 163 2.99 -2.38 0.10
C ILE A 163 4.18 -2.02 1.03
N PRO A 164 5.16 -1.22 0.57
CA PRO A 164 6.36 -0.90 1.35
C PRO A 164 6.02 -0.18 2.64
N ARG A 165 6.82 -0.42 3.69
CA ARG A 165 6.57 0.12 5.03
C ARG A 165 6.60 1.63 5.06
N ASN A 166 7.32 2.28 4.15
CA ASN A 166 7.44 3.73 4.10
C ASN A 166 6.51 4.40 3.05
N ILE A 167 5.48 3.71 2.56
CA ILE A 167 4.55 4.28 1.56
C ILE A 167 3.92 5.61 2.01
N GLY A 168 3.74 5.81 3.32
CA GLY A 168 3.21 7.04 3.91
C GLY A 168 4.02 8.31 3.64
N GLU A 169 5.27 8.20 3.20
CA GLU A 169 6.09 9.37 2.82
C GLU A 169 5.72 9.96 1.45
N LEU A 170 4.89 9.27 0.66
CA LEU A 170 4.29 9.79 -0.56
C LEU A 170 3.17 10.80 -0.25
N ARG A 171 3.49 11.89 0.44
CA ARG A 171 2.53 12.87 0.97
C ARG A 171 1.74 13.59 -0.12
N SER A 172 2.27 13.64 -1.35
CA SER A 172 1.60 14.25 -2.51
C SER A 172 0.63 13.30 -3.22
N LEU A 173 0.55 12.03 -2.82
CA LEU A 173 -0.22 11.01 -3.52
C LEU A 173 -1.73 11.29 -3.42
N VAL A 174 -2.37 11.43 -4.58
CA VAL A 174 -3.80 11.71 -4.74
C VAL A 174 -4.55 10.48 -5.24
N SER A 175 -3.93 9.67 -6.09
CA SER A 175 -4.54 8.46 -6.64
C SER A 175 -3.59 7.28 -6.56
N LEU A 176 -4.07 6.18 -5.99
CA LEU A 176 -3.38 4.90 -5.95
C LEU A 176 -4.27 3.81 -6.55
N SER A 177 -3.83 3.25 -7.68
CA SER A 177 -4.42 2.07 -8.29
C SER A 177 -3.50 0.88 -8.12
N ALA A 178 -3.94 -0.11 -7.35
CA ALA A 178 -3.24 -1.38 -7.15
C ALA A 178 -4.18 -2.58 -7.25
N HIS A 179 -5.24 -2.45 -8.04
CA HIS A 179 -6.20 -3.53 -8.28
C HIS A 179 -5.54 -4.73 -9.00
N ASN A 180 -6.14 -5.92 -8.85
CA ASN A 180 -5.64 -7.18 -9.43
C ASN A 180 -4.18 -7.43 -9.04
N ASN A 181 -3.92 -7.54 -7.74
CA ASN A 181 -2.63 -7.87 -7.14
C ASN A 181 -2.82 -8.98 -6.08
N GLN A 182 -1.80 -9.22 -5.24
CA GLN A 182 -1.82 -10.22 -4.17
C GLN A 182 -1.64 -9.57 -2.79
N ILE A 183 -2.01 -8.29 -2.65
CA ILE A 183 -1.76 -7.50 -1.43
C ILE A 183 -2.62 -8.07 -0.30
N SER A 184 -1.97 -8.39 0.82
CA SER A 184 -2.62 -9.06 1.97
C SER A 184 -2.91 -8.14 3.15
N TYR A 185 -2.16 -7.05 3.29
CA TYR A 185 -2.34 -6.04 4.34
C TYR A 185 -1.85 -4.66 3.87
N LEU A 186 -2.30 -3.63 4.57
CA LEU A 186 -1.81 -2.25 4.43
C LEU A 186 -0.92 -1.90 5.63
N PRO A 187 0.30 -1.36 5.43
CA PRO A 187 1.18 -0.99 6.53
C PRO A 187 0.61 0.21 7.33
N PRO A 188 0.97 0.39 8.61
CA PRO A 188 0.48 1.52 9.42
C PRO A 188 0.74 2.90 8.81
N SER A 189 1.88 3.07 8.14
CA SER A 189 2.23 4.32 7.44
C SER A 189 1.29 4.68 6.29
N PHE A 190 0.53 3.71 5.76
CA PHE A 190 -0.48 3.95 4.72
C PHE A 190 -1.52 4.98 5.18
N LEU A 191 -1.78 5.04 6.49
CA LEU A 191 -2.71 5.99 7.10
C LEU A 191 -2.20 7.44 7.11
N CYS A 192 -0.96 7.68 6.70
CA CYS A 192 -0.35 9.01 6.57
C CYS A 192 -0.58 9.64 5.18
N LEU A 193 -1.25 8.95 4.26
CA LEU A 193 -1.55 9.44 2.91
C LEU A 193 -2.74 10.43 2.92
N TYR A 194 -2.60 11.55 3.63
CA TYR A 194 -3.70 12.49 3.91
C TYR A 194 -4.32 13.14 2.66
N ASN A 195 -3.58 13.21 1.55
CA ASN A 195 -4.04 13.79 0.29
C ASN A 195 -4.69 12.77 -0.66
N LEU A 196 -4.74 11.49 -0.27
CA LEU A 196 -5.27 10.43 -1.12
C LEU A 196 -6.78 10.61 -1.31
N GLN A 197 -7.21 10.72 -2.55
CA GLN A 197 -8.61 10.92 -2.95
C GLN A 197 -9.21 9.68 -3.63
N GLN A 198 -8.37 8.92 -4.33
CA GLN A 198 -8.78 7.73 -5.07
C GLN A 198 -7.93 6.54 -4.65
N LEU A 199 -8.59 5.47 -4.21
CA LEU A 199 -7.94 4.23 -3.80
C LEU A 199 -8.66 3.04 -4.41
N ASN A 200 -7.96 2.33 -5.30
CA ASN A 200 -8.46 1.09 -5.87
C ASN A 200 -7.54 -0.08 -5.49
N LEU A 201 -8.03 -0.95 -4.61
CA LEU A 201 -7.38 -2.20 -4.18
C LEU A 201 -8.25 -3.42 -4.51
N SER A 202 -9.16 -3.33 -5.49
CA SER A 202 -10.01 -4.47 -5.83
C SER A 202 -9.21 -5.67 -6.35
N GLY A 203 -9.69 -6.89 -6.16
CA GLY A 203 -8.99 -8.08 -6.65
C GLY A 203 -7.64 -8.30 -5.96
N ASN A 204 -7.64 -8.25 -4.63
CA ASN A 204 -6.47 -8.48 -3.78
C ASN A 204 -6.79 -9.53 -2.70
N ASN A 205 -5.86 -9.76 -1.78
CA ASN A 205 -5.98 -10.73 -0.69
C ASN A 205 -6.18 -10.05 0.67
N LEU A 206 -6.76 -8.85 0.71
CA LEU A 206 -6.99 -8.12 1.96
C LEU A 206 -8.01 -8.86 2.82
N THR A 207 -7.63 -9.17 4.05
CA THR A 207 -8.54 -9.81 5.03
C THR A 207 -9.04 -8.83 6.09
N VAL A 208 -8.28 -7.76 6.36
CA VAL A 208 -8.59 -6.73 7.34
C VAL A 208 -8.18 -5.38 6.80
N LEU A 209 -9.01 -4.36 7.03
CA LEU A 209 -8.65 -2.96 6.82
C LEU A 209 -8.14 -2.35 8.13
N PRO A 210 -7.15 -1.44 8.08
CA PRO A 210 -6.63 -0.80 9.28
C PRO A 210 -7.72 0.06 9.96
N ASN A 211 -7.82 -0.01 11.29
CA ASN A 211 -8.82 0.74 12.07
C ASN A 211 -8.74 2.26 11.84
N GLY A 212 -7.52 2.76 11.61
CA GLY A 212 -7.25 4.16 11.30
C GLY A 212 -7.58 4.59 9.87
N ILE A 213 -8.26 3.77 9.04
CA ILE A 213 -8.61 4.14 7.65
C ILE A 213 -9.41 5.46 7.55
N HIS A 214 -10.09 5.84 8.63
CA HIS A 214 -10.77 7.12 8.77
C HIS A 214 -9.84 8.35 8.75
N ASN A 215 -8.54 8.18 8.99
CA ASN A 215 -7.53 9.23 8.87
C ASN A 215 -7.33 9.68 7.42
N LEU A 216 -7.76 8.88 6.45
CA LEU A 216 -7.72 9.22 5.03
C LEU A 216 -8.95 10.06 4.66
N PHE A 217 -9.12 11.21 5.32
CA PHE A 217 -10.31 12.06 5.21
C PHE A 217 -10.54 12.65 3.81
N SER A 218 -9.50 12.68 2.97
CA SER A 218 -9.59 13.14 1.58
C SER A 218 -10.15 12.09 0.61
N LEU A 219 -10.28 10.83 1.02
CA LEU A 219 -10.75 9.76 0.14
C LEU A 219 -12.21 9.97 -0.28
N LYS A 220 -12.43 9.95 -1.60
CA LYS A 220 -13.73 10.10 -2.26
C LYS A 220 -14.14 8.85 -3.00
N GLU A 221 -13.17 8.21 -3.65
CA GLU A 221 -13.39 7.00 -4.43
C GLU A 221 -12.60 5.85 -3.83
N ILE A 222 -13.31 4.82 -3.41
CA ILE A 222 -12.73 3.65 -2.76
C ILE A 222 -13.26 2.40 -3.44
N ASN A 223 -12.37 1.48 -3.76
CA ASN A 223 -12.75 0.16 -4.24
C ASN A 223 -11.94 -0.93 -3.52
N PHE A 224 -12.65 -1.78 -2.78
CA PHE A 224 -12.13 -2.96 -2.10
C PHE A 224 -12.79 -4.25 -2.59
N ASP A 225 -13.53 -4.20 -3.71
CA ASP A 225 -14.25 -5.35 -4.27
C ASP A 225 -13.29 -6.53 -4.52
N ASP A 226 -13.79 -7.75 -4.56
CA ASP A 226 -12.99 -8.96 -4.80
C ASP A 226 -11.80 -9.13 -3.83
N ASN A 227 -12.03 -8.83 -2.54
CA ASN A 227 -11.11 -9.16 -1.45
C ASN A 227 -11.79 -10.08 -0.42
N PRO A 228 -11.05 -10.99 0.24
CA PRO A 228 -11.57 -11.84 1.31
C PRO A 228 -11.69 -11.09 2.66
N LEU A 229 -12.26 -9.88 2.66
CA LEU A 229 -12.36 -9.04 3.87
C LEU A 229 -13.28 -9.68 4.92
N ARG A 230 -12.73 -9.85 6.12
CA ARG A 230 -13.45 -10.31 7.32
C ARG A 230 -13.79 -9.14 8.24
N ARG A 231 -12.97 -8.07 8.23
CA ARG A 231 -13.15 -6.89 9.06
C ARG A 231 -12.74 -5.62 8.27
N PRO A 232 -13.70 -4.80 7.81
CA PRO A 232 -15.15 -5.04 7.84
C PRO A 232 -15.57 -6.18 6.89
N PRO A 233 -16.75 -6.81 7.07
CA PRO A 233 -17.33 -7.70 6.07
C PRO A 233 -17.54 -6.99 4.73
N MET A 234 -17.44 -7.73 3.62
CA MET A 234 -17.56 -7.16 2.27
C MET A 234 -18.88 -6.43 2.03
N GLU A 235 -19.97 -6.82 2.69
CA GLU A 235 -21.27 -6.15 2.61
C GLU A 235 -21.20 -4.68 3.02
N ILE A 236 -20.35 -4.36 4.00
CA ILE A 236 -20.12 -2.98 4.46
C ILE A 236 -19.30 -2.20 3.43
N CYS A 237 -18.38 -2.86 2.74
CA CYS A 237 -17.53 -2.25 1.71
C CYS A 237 -18.27 -1.98 0.39
N LYS A 238 -19.35 -2.72 0.08
CA LYS A 238 -20.11 -2.58 -1.19
C LYS A 238 -20.63 -1.15 -1.44
N GLY A 239 -20.97 -0.43 -0.38
CA GLY A 239 -21.43 0.96 -0.48
C GLY A 239 -20.34 1.94 -0.91
N LYS A 240 -19.06 1.53 -0.91
CA LYS A 240 -17.88 2.35 -1.26
C LYS A 240 -17.78 3.66 -0.48
N GLN A 241 -18.40 3.70 0.70
CA GLN A 241 -18.46 4.85 1.59
C GLN A 241 -17.45 4.69 2.73
N LEU A 242 -16.46 5.57 2.77
CA LEU A 242 -15.45 5.58 3.83
C LEU A 242 -16.09 5.70 5.22
N TYR A 243 -17.06 6.60 5.37
CA TYR A 243 -17.74 6.85 6.64
C TYR A 243 -18.34 5.57 7.24
N THR A 244 -19.05 4.79 6.42
CA THR A 244 -19.70 3.55 6.85
C THR A 244 -18.68 2.49 7.28
N ILE A 245 -17.59 2.34 6.52
CA ILE A 245 -16.46 1.44 6.84
C ILE A 245 -15.80 1.87 8.16
N ALA A 246 -15.46 3.16 8.28
CA ALA A 246 -14.83 3.73 9.46
C ALA A 246 -15.69 3.56 10.70
N HIS A 247 -16.97 3.88 10.61
CA HIS A 247 -17.91 3.77 11.72
C HIS A 247 -18.13 2.30 12.15
N TYR A 248 -18.17 1.36 11.20
CA TYR A 248 -18.18 -0.07 11.52
C TYR A 248 -16.93 -0.47 12.30
N LEU A 249 -15.74 -0.09 11.82
CA LEU A 249 -14.47 -0.43 12.45
C LEU A 249 -14.36 0.16 13.87
N GLN A 250 -14.76 1.41 14.06
CA GLN A 250 -14.80 2.04 15.38
C GLN A 250 -15.74 1.32 16.35
N ARG A 251 -16.95 0.95 15.90
CA ARG A 251 -17.88 0.16 16.73
C ARG A 251 -17.36 -1.24 17.02
N ALA A 252 -16.69 -1.86 16.06
CA ALA A 252 -16.07 -3.17 16.23
C ALA A 252 -14.94 -3.10 17.28
N ASP A 253 -14.11 -2.06 17.24
CA ASP A 253 -13.05 -1.84 18.23
C ASP A 253 -13.63 -1.61 19.63
N GLN A 254 -14.65 -0.75 19.76
CA GLN A 254 -15.35 -0.52 21.03
C GLN A 254 -15.99 -1.81 21.58
N ARG A 255 -16.54 -2.66 20.70
CA ARG A 255 -17.09 -3.96 21.08
C ARG A 255 -15.99 -4.89 21.57
N ASP A 256 -14.87 -4.97 20.85
CA ASP A 256 -13.75 -5.81 21.23
C ASP A 256 -13.16 -5.38 22.57
N GLU A 257 -13.05 -4.07 22.81
CA GLU A 257 -12.63 -3.51 24.09
C GLU A 257 -13.58 -3.89 25.24
N LYS A 258 -14.90 -3.74 25.05
CA LYS A 258 -15.90 -4.21 26.03
C LYS A 258 -15.84 -5.72 26.28
N ILE A 259 -15.54 -6.52 25.24
CA ILE A 259 -15.35 -7.97 25.39
C ILE A 259 -14.09 -8.24 26.22
N LEU A 260 -12.99 -7.53 25.96
CA LEU A 260 -11.76 -7.66 26.73
C LEU A 260 -11.99 -7.29 28.21
N GLU A 261 -12.71 -6.21 28.48
CA GLU A 261 -13.10 -5.84 29.86
C GLU A 261 -13.92 -6.93 30.55
N LYS A 262 -14.89 -7.53 29.85
CA LYS A 262 -15.66 -8.67 30.39
C LYS A 262 -14.79 -9.89 30.65
N ILE A 263 -13.79 -10.15 29.80
CA ILE A 263 -12.80 -11.21 30.02
C ILE A 263 -11.98 -10.90 31.27
N PHE A 264 -11.48 -9.68 31.43
CA PHE A 264 -10.73 -9.27 32.62
C PHE A 264 -11.55 -9.43 33.89
N ASN A 265 -12.82 -9.01 33.87
CA ASN A 265 -13.73 -9.20 35.00
C ASN A 265 -14.00 -10.68 35.30
N THR A 266 -14.10 -11.52 34.25
CA THR A 266 -14.27 -12.97 34.42
C THR A 266 -13.04 -13.60 35.07
N VAL A 267 -11.84 -13.20 34.64
CA VAL A 267 -10.58 -13.66 35.27
C VAL A 267 -10.53 -13.18 36.72
N ALA A 268 -10.76 -11.89 36.97
CA ALA A 268 -10.72 -11.28 38.29
C ALA A 268 -11.66 -11.94 39.30
N ASN A 269 -12.86 -12.32 38.88
CA ASN A 269 -13.87 -12.90 39.79
C ASN A 269 -13.69 -14.41 40.04
N ASN A 270 -12.89 -15.10 39.24
CA ASN A 270 -12.78 -16.58 39.30
C ASN A 270 -11.36 -17.08 39.59
N ILE A 271 -10.34 -16.20 39.57
CA ILE A 271 -8.96 -16.59 39.81
C ILE A 271 -8.69 -16.72 41.32
N THR A 272 -7.93 -17.74 41.69
CA THR A 272 -7.43 -17.92 43.06
C THR A 272 -6.15 -17.11 43.29
N GLU A 273 -5.81 -16.81 44.54
CA GLU A 273 -4.61 -16.02 44.86
C GLU A 273 -3.31 -16.73 44.43
N THR A 274 -3.28 -18.07 44.46
CA THR A 274 -2.16 -18.87 43.93
C THR A 274 -2.04 -18.71 42.42
N ASN A 275 -3.13 -18.89 41.68
CA ASN A 275 -3.15 -18.77 40.21
C ASN A 275 -2.88 -17.34 39.75
N PHE A 276 -3.28 -16.33 40.53
CA PHE A 276 -2.98 -14.93 40.22
C PHE A 276 -1.47 -14.64 40.26
N LYS A 277 -0.74 -15.16 41.26
CA LYS A 277 0.72 -15.02 41.32
C LYS A 277 1.40 -15.65 40.11
N PHE A 278 0.98 -16.85 39.70
CA PHE A 278 1.49 -17.51 38.50
C PHE A 278 1.13 -16.76 37.22
N LEU A 279 -0.08 -16.20 37.13
CA LEU A 279 -0.50 -15.39 35.98
C LEU A 279 0.38 -14.15 35.82
N CYS A 280 0.63 -13.42 36.89
CA CYS A 280 1.50 -12.24 36.88
C CYS A 280 2.93 -12.59 36.45
N GLN A 281 3.48 -13.71 36.91
CA GLN A 281 4.80 -14.21 36.47
C GLN A 281 4.80 -14.53 34.96
N LYS A 282 3.76 -15.18 34.44
CA LYS A 282 3.66 -15.53 33.01
C LYS A 282 3.41 -14.33 32.10
N LEU A 283 2.77 -13.29 32.62
CA LEU A 283 2.55 -12.02 31.91
C LEU A 283 3.71 -11.03 32.08
N ASN A 284 4.79 -11.41 32.78
CA ASN A 284 5.94 -10.55 33.12
C ASN A 284 5.53 -9.23 33.81
N LEU A 285 4.53 -9.28 34.69
CA LEU A 285 4.10 -8.12 35.46
C LEU A 285 4.98 -7.95 36.69
N VAL A 286 5.52 -6.74 36.90
CA VAL A 286 6.22 -6.38 38.13
C VAL A 286 5.17 -6.23 39.23
N ILE A 287 5.14 -7.20 40.15
CA ILE A 287 4.23 -7.18 41.30
C ILE A 287 4.92 -6.42 42.44
N SER A 288 4.38 -5.28 42.89
CA SER A 288 4.91 -4.58 44.08
C SER A 288 4.51 -5.32 45.37
N GLU A 289 5.26 -5.15 46.46
CA GLU A 289 4.95 -5.76 47.77
C GLU A 289 3.53 -5.41 48.28
N THR A 290 3.00 -4.25 47.88
CA THR A 290 1.62 -3.81 48.12
C THR A 290 0.56 -4.61 47.35
N ASP A 291 0.91 -5.19 46.20
CA ASP A 291 0.03 -6.03 45.39
C ASP A 291 -0.01 -7.49 45.88
N ILE A 292 0.82 -7.88 46.86
CA ILE A 292 0.93 -9.25 47.43
C ILE A 292 0.46 -9.28 48.90
N SER A 293 0.49 -8.14 49.59
CA SER A 293 0.17 -8.05 51.01
C SER A 293 -1.32 -8.27 51.30
N ALA A 294 -1.62 -9.24 52.17
CA ALA A 294 -2.93 -9.49 52.76
C ALA A 294 -3.45 -8.34 53.66
N LYS A 295 -2.71 -7.22 53.76
CA LYS A 295 -3.10 -5.99 54.46
C LYS A 295 -3.66 -4.90 53.54
N SER A 296 -3.80 -5.15 52.23
CA SER A 296 -4.47 -4.18 51.37
C SER A 296 -5.98 -4.21 51.64
N THR A 297 -6.61 -3.04 51.74
CA THR A 297 -8.07 -2.87 51.88
C THR A 297 -8.84 -3.24 50.60
N VAL A 298 -8.16 -3.81 49.60
CA VAL A 298 -8.65 -3.99 48.23
C VAL A 298 -8.84 -5.47 47.94
N SER A 299 -10.04 -5.86 47.51
CA SER A 299 -10.39 -7.24 47.17
C SER A 299 -9.46 -7.86 46.11
N LEU A 300 -9.30 -9.18 46.12
CA LEU A 300 -8.48 -9.92 45.14
C LEU A 300 -8.90 -9.63 43.69
N SER A 301 -10.20 -9.54 43.42
CA SER A 301 -10.72 -9.23 42.08
C SER A 301 -10.26 -7.84 41.59
N GLU A 302 -10.27 -6.84 42.46
CA GLU A 302 -9.82 -5.50 42.11
C GLU A 302 -8.29 -5.43 41.89
N ARG A 303 -7.50 -6.17 42.68
CA ARG A 303 -6.04 -6.34 42.44
C ARG A 303 -5.75 -6.97 41.08
N VAL A 304 -6.51 -8.01 40.71
CA VAL A 304 -6.38 -8.69 39.41
C VAL A 304 -6.75 -7.75 38.27
N ARG A 305 -7.83 -6.97 38.42
CA ARG A 305 -8.29 -6.01 37.42
C ARG A 305 -7.24 -4.92 37.16
N GLN A 306 -6.71 -4.33 38.22
CA GLN A 306 -5.64 -3.32 38.11
C GLN A 306 -4.37 -3.89 37.48
N ALA A 307 -4.01 -5.14 37.79
CA ALA A 307 -2.86 -5.81 37.17
C ALA A 307 -3.06 -6.06 35.67
N LEU A 308 -4.27 -6.48 35.24
CA LEU A 308 -4.61 -6.70 33.83
C LEU A 308 -4.73 -5.39 33.05
N ASP A 309 -5.26 -4.32 33.66
CA ASP A 309 -5.29 -2.99 33.05
C ASP A 309 -3.87 -2.43 32.88
N ARG A 310 -3.01 -2.58 33.90
CA ARG A 310 -1.58 -2.26 33.77
C ARG A 310 -0.94 -3.09 32.67
N TRP A 311 -1.20 -4.39 32.61
CA TRP A 311 -0.66 -5.28 31.57
C TRP A 311 -1.03 -4.86 30.14
N LYS A 312 -2.26 -4.38 29.93
CA LYS A 312 -2.71 -3.80 28.65
C LYS A 312 -1.86 -2.57 28.28
N THR A 313 -1.42 -1.79 29.26
CA THR A 313 -0.68 -0.52 29.07
C THR A 313 0.85 -0.62 29.13
N VAL A 314 1.41 -1.76 29.54
CA VAL A 314 2.86 -1.92 29.75
C VAL A 314 3.55 -2.53 28.52
N GLY A 315 4.69 -1.93 28.11
CA GLY A 315 5.59 -2.46 27.08
C GLY A 315 5.04 -2.40 25.64
N ASN A 316 5.38 -3.40 24.82
CA ASN A 316 4.94 -3.53 23.42
C ASN A 316 3.43 -3.86 23.26
N ASN A 317 2.69 -4.02 24.36
CA ASN A 317 1.27 -4.40 24.34
C ASN A 317 0.35 -3.27 23.87
N LEU A 318 0.81 -2.01 23.93
CA LEU A 318 0.05 -0.85 23.47
C LEU A 318 -0.21 -0.86 21.96
N SER A 319 0.66 -1.54 21.19
CA SER A 319 0.55 -1.66 19.73
C SER A 319 -0.12 -2.96 19.26
N LEU A 320 -0.45 -3.86 20.20
CA LEU A 320 -1.12 -5.13 19.89
C LEU A 320 -2.63 -4.90 19.71
N THR A 321 -3.22 -5.61 18.75
CA THR A 321 -4.68 -5.64 18.59
C THR A 321 -5.33 -6.33 19.79
N THR A 322 -6.58 -5.99 20.09
CA THR A 322 -7.35 -6.64 21.17
C THR A 322 -7.40 -8.16 21.03
N ASP A 323 -7.44 -8.68 19.80
CA ASP A 323 -7.34 -10.12 19.53
C ASP A 323 -5.99 -10.71 19.94
N ALA A 324 -4.87 -10.03 19.65
CA ALA A 324 -3.54 -10.49 20.04
C ALA A 324 -3.35 -10.49 21.56
N LEU A 325 -3.82 -9.45 22.26
CA LEU A 325 -3.87 -9.39 23.72
C LEU A 325 -4.68 -10.55 24.28
N ARG A 326 -5.88 -10.77 23.73
CA ARG A 326 -6.75 -11.88 24.17
C ARG A 326 -6.07 -13.23 24.00
N ASP A 327 -5.42 -13.48 22.88
CA ASP A 327 -4.75 -14.75 22.61
C ASP A 327 -3.54 -14.95 23.54
N GLN A 328 -2.80 -13.89 23.87
CA GLN A 328 -1.73 -13.94 24.86
C GLN A 328 -2.26 -14.25 26.27
N LEU A 329 -3.36 -13.61 26.68
CA LEU A 329 -4.02 -13.91 27.95
C LEU A 329 -4.55 -15.35 27.98
N THR A 330 -5.14 -15.82 26.88
CA THR A 330 -5.64 -17.20 26.77
C THR A 330 -4.50 -18.20 26.96
N ARG A 331 -3.36 -18.00 26.27
CA ARG A 331 -2.15 -18.83 26.45
C ARG A 331 -1.64 -18.81 27.89
N ALA A 332 -1.64 -17.64 28.53
CA ALA A 332 -1.21 -17.50 29.92
C ALA A 332 -2.14 -18.28 30.88
N LEU A 333 -3.45 -18.20 30.68
CA LEU A 333 -4.45 -18.95 31.46
C LEU A 333 -4.31 -20.47 31.27
N THR A 334 -3.98 -20.93 30.05
CA THR A 334 -3.70 -22.35 29.79
C THR A 334 -2.47 -22.83 30.56
N MET A 335 -1.40 -22.04 30.59
CA MET A 335 -0.16 -22.40 31.28
C MET A 335 -0.31 -22.54 32.80
N ILE A 336 -1.25 -21.82 33.41
CA ILE A 336 -1.53 -21.90 34.85
C ILE A 336 -2.63 -22.92 35.19
N GLY A 337 -3.13 -23.66 34.20
CA GLY A 337 -4.16 -24.69 34.40
C GLY A 337 -5.55 -24.15 34.77
N ALA A 338 -5.86 -22.89 34.44
CA ALA A 338 -7.13 -22.25 34.77
C ALA A 338 -8.26 -22.62 33.76
N TYR A 339 -8.52 -23.92 33.59
CA TYR A 339 -9.45 -24.44 32.56
C TYR A 339 -10.89 -23.95 32.77
N GLU A 340 -11.38 -23.87 34.00
CA GLU A 340 -12.74 -23.37 34.29
C GLU A 340 -12.94 -21.90 33.88
N ILE A 341 -11.89 -21.08 33.99
CA ILE A 341 -11.92 -19.67 33.54
C ILE A 341 -11.93 -19.63 32.01
N MET A 342 -11.18 -20.52 31.36
CA MET A 342 -11.18 -20.63 29.90
C MET A 342 -12.53 -21.09 29.35
N ASP A 343 -13.24 -22.00 30.02
CA ASP A 343 -14.58 -22.42 29.63
C ASP A 343 -15.57 -21.25 29.71
N LYS A 344 -15.50 -20.44 30.77
CA LYS A 344 -16.31 -19.22 30.91
C LYS A 344 -15.98 -18.18 29.83
N ILE A 345 -14.70 -17.99 29.50
CA ILE A 345 -14.27 -17.10 28.41
C ILE A 345 -14.75 -17.63 27.05
N THR A 346 -14.72 -18.94 26.83
CA THR A 346 -15.16 -19.58 25.58
C THR A 346 -16.67 -19.49 25.42
N ALA A 347 -17.44 -19.69 26.49
CA ALA A 347 -18.87 -19.45 26.51
C ALA A 347 -19.19 -17.98 26.18
N LEU A 348 -18.48 -17.01 26.79
CA LEU A 348 -18.64 -15.58 26.50
C LEU A 348 -18.36 -15.26 25.02
N LYS A 349 -17.40 -15.94 24.39
CA LYS A 349 -17.12 -15.84 22.95
C LYS A 349 -18.27 -16.39 22.10
N LEU A 350 -18.80 -17.57 22.43
CA LEU A 350 -19.92 -18.17 21.71
C LEU A 350 -21.17 -17.28 21.78
N PHE A 351 -21.49 -16.75 22.96
CA PHE A 351 -22.59 -15.81 23.13
C PHE A 351 -22.39 -14.51 22.34
N THR A 352 -21.17 -13.95 22.33
CA THR A 352 -20.88 -12.74 21.57
C THR A 352 -20.87 -12.97 20.06
N CYS A 353 -20.56 -14.17 19.57
CA CYS A 353 -20.72 -14.53 18.16
C CYS A 353 -22.19 -14.74 17.77
N ALA A 354 -23.02 -15.32 18.66
CA ALA A 354 -24.45 -15.56 18.42
C ALA A 354 -25.29 -14.27 18.32
N ILE A 355 -24.83 -13.17 18.95
CA ILE A 355 -25.50 -11.86 18.92
C ILE A 355 -25.02 -10.99 17.74
N LYS A 356 -24.20 -11.52 16.81
CA LYS A 356 -23.86 -10.80 15.56
C LYS A 356 -25.01 -10.93 14.54
N PHE A 357 -26.08 -10.16 14.74
CA PHE A 357 -26.99 -9.71 13.69
C PHE A 357 -27.44 -8.29 14.00
#